data_AF-A0A7X5DWH3-F1
#
_entry.id   AF-A0A7X5DWH3-F1
#
_cell.length_a   1.000
_cell.length_b   1.000
_cell.length_c   1.000
_cell.angle_alpha   90.00
_cell.angle_beta   90.00
_cell.angle_gamma   90.00
#
_symmetry.space_group_name_H-M   'P 1'
#
loop_
_entity.id
_entity.type
_entity.pdbx_description
1 polymer ?
#
loop_
_entity_poly.entity_id
_entity_poly.type
_entity_poly.pdbx_seq_one_letter_code
_entity_poly.pdbx_strand_id
1 'polypeptide(L)'
;MSYSMNVASSANVFESKFSYFSKFYRIKKILNKIIHINSDVEIIGSWIWVHSGYEYRELLKSAGFKFAPKKKCWCWHYGDYVRYHDKEITLDEIRQKYGSKKVGSKSRQYAIG
;
A
#
# COMPACT_ATOMS: atom_id res chain seq x y z
N MET A 1 35.39 -28.83 20.35
CA MET A 1 34.29 -27.92 20.73
C MET A 1 33.49 -27.61 19.49
N SER A 2 32.29 -28.18 19.41
CA SER A 2 31.41 -28.12 18.23
C SER A 2 30.80 -26.73 18.11
N TYR A 3 31.16 -25.97 17.07
CA TYR A 3 30.45 -24.74 16.72
C TYR A 3 29.10 -25.12 16.10
N SER A 4 28.11 -25.35 16.96
CA SER A 4 26.71 -25.43 16.56
C SER A 4 26.07 -24.06 16.83
N MET A 5 26.32 -23.10 15.94
CA MET A 5 25.65 -21.79 15.98
C MET A 5 24.72 -21.63 14.77
N ASN A 6 23.41 -21.69 15.06
CA ASN A 6 22.34 -20.88 14.48
C ASN A 6 22.09 -20.91 12.97
N VAL A 7 21.90 -22.11 12.39
CA VAL A 7 21.26 -22.25 11.06
C VAL A 7 19.81 -21.72 11.03
N ALA A 8 19.10 -21.75 12.17
CA ALA A 8 17.70 -21.32 12.27
C ALA A 8 17.50 -19.79 12.16
N SER A 9 18.45 -18.97 12.65
CA SER A 9 18.33 -17.50 12.61
C SER A 9 18.59 -16.93 11.22
N SER A 10 19.51 -17.53 10.45
CA SER A 10 19.78 -17.09 9.07
C SER A 10 18.63 -17.43 8.12
N ALA A 11 18.04 -18.63 8.26
CA ALA A 11 16.86 -19.03 7.50
C ALA A 11 15.65 -18.13 7.80
N ASN A 12 15.41 -17.77 9.06
CA ASN A 12 14.31 -16.88 9.43
C ASN A 12 14.49 -15.44 8.89
N VAL A 13 15.73 -14.93 8.91
CA VAL A 13 16.07 -13.64 8.30
C VAL A 13 15.93 -13.69 6.77
N PHE A 14 16.31 -14.80 6.13
CA PHE A 14 16.17 -14.96 4.69
C PHE A 14 14.69 -15.04 4.26
N GLU A 15 13.87 -15.85 4.94
CA GLU A 15 12.43 -15.98 4.68
C GLU A 15 11.68 -14.65 4.86
N SER A 16 11.96 -13.94 5.96
CA SER A 16 11.36 -12.62 6.20
C SER A 16 11.78 -11.59 5.15
N LYS A 17 13.04 -11.59 4.72
CA LYS A 17 13.54 -10.71 3.66
C LYS A 17 12.96 -11.06 2.28
N PHE A 18 12.86 -12.35 1.94
CA PHE A 18 12.23 -12.82 0.71
C PHE A 18 10.73 -12.44 0.66
N SER A 19 10.01 -12.65 1.76
CA SER A 19 8.62 -12.24 1.91
C SER A 19 8.44 -10.73 1.71
N TYR A 20 9.33 -9.91 2.30
CA TYR A 20 9.32 -8.46 2.11
C TYR A 20 9.55 -8.06 0.64
N PHE A 21 10.58 -8.62 -0.02
CA PHE A 21 10.84 -8.34 -1.44
C PHE A 21 9.66 -8.75 -2.33
N SER A 22 9.04 -9.89 -2.03
CA SER A 22 7.86 -10.35 -2.75
C SER A 22 6.71 -9.34 -2.64
N LYS A 23 6.38 -8.91 -1.42
CA LYS A 23 5.37 -7.87 -1.15
C LYS A 23 5.67 -6.58 -1.91
N PHE A 24 6.91 -6.11 -1.84
CA PHE A 24 7.37 -4.89 -2.50
C PHE A 24 7.24 -4.97 -4.03
N TYR A 25 7.63 -6.09 -4.64
CA TYR A 25 7.50 -6.31 -6.08
C TYR A 25 6.04 -6.24 -6.54
N ARG A 26 5.12 -6.82 -5.77
CA ARG A 26 3.69 -6.81 -6.07
C ARG A 26 3.08 -5.41 -5.96
N ILE A 27 3.43 -4.66 -4.92
CA ILE A 27 3.04 -3.26 -4.77
C ILE A 27 3.55 -2.45 -5.97
N LYS A 28 4.84 -2.59 -6.33
CA LYS A 28 5.40 -1.91 -7.50
C LYS A 28 4.69 -2.26 -8.80
N LYS A 29 4.34 -3.53 -9.02
CA LYS A 29 3.64 -3.98 -10.23
C LYS A 29 2.27 -3.32 -10.36
N ILE A 30 1.50 -3.23 -9.28
CA ILE A 30 0.21 -2.56 -9.28
C ILE A 30 0.35 -1.05 -9.40
N LEU A 31 1.32 -0.47 -8.69
CA LEU A 31 1.62 0.95 -8.76
C LEU A 31 1.95 1.37 -10.20
N ASN A 32 2.79 0.62 -10.92
CA ASN A 32 3.12 0.91 -12.32
C ASN A 32 1.91 0.84 -13.25
N LYS A 33 0.86 0.07 -12.93
CA LYS A 33 -0.37 0.05 -13.75
C LYS A 33 -1.18 1.34 -13.60
N ILE A 34 -1.11 1.97 -12.43
CA ILE A 34 -1.92 3.15 -12.10
C ILE A 34 -1.11 4.45 -12.10
N ILE A 35 0.21 4.42 -12.17
CA ILE A 35 1.06 5.61 -12.08
C ILE A 35 0.80 6.64 -13.19
N HIS A 36 0.21 6.21 -14.30
CA HIS A 36 -0.14 7.05 -15.43
C HIS A 36 -1.46 7.82 -15.24
N ILE A 37 -2.23 7.52 -14.20
CA ILE A 37 -3.49 8.22 -13.93
C ILE A 37 -3.24 9.53 -13.17
N ASN A 38 -4.08 10.54 -13.44
CA ASN A 38 -4.01 11.82 -12.75
C ASN A 38 -4.81 11.76 -11.43
N SER A 39 -4.35 10.94 -10.49
CA SER A 39 -4.99 10.77 -9.19
C SER A 39 -3.96 10.85 -8.06
N ASP A 40 -4.44 11.25 -6.88
CA ASP A 40 -3.61 11.35 -5.68
C ASP A 40 -3.36 9.93 -5.12
N VAL A 41 -2.21 9.32 -5.44
CA VAL A 41 -1.83 7.99 -4.95
C VAL A 41 -0.97 8.10 -3.68
N GLU A 42 -1.32 7.30 -2.67
CA GLU A 42 -0.67 7.25 -1.36
C GLU A 42 -0.41 5.80 -0.96
N ILE A 43 0.80 5.51 -0.51
CA ILE A 43 1.18 4.21 0.05
C ILE A 43 1.22 4.34 1.57
N ILE A 44 0.50 3.47 2.27
CA ILE A 44 0.46 3.41 3.74
C ILE A 44 0.80 1.97 4.16
N GLY A 45 1.99 1.77 4.73
CA GLY A 45 2.51 0.41 4.98
C GLY A 45 2.59 -0.44 3.69
N SER A 46 1.79 -1.51 3.62
CA SER A 46 1.66 -2.39 2.43
C SER A 46 0.40 -2.14 1.60
N TRP A 47 -0.21 -0.96 1.75
CA TRP A 47 -1.48 -0.60 1.13
C TRP A 47 -1.29 0.55 0.15
N ILE A 48 -1.96 0.47 -0.99
CA ILE A 48 -2.04 1.52 -1.99
C ILE A 48 -3.43 2.14 -1.89
N TRP A 49 -3.48 3.44 -1.68
CA TRP A 49 -4.69 4.25 -1.61
C TRP A 49 -4.69 5.22 -2.78
N VAL A 50 -5.80 5.29 -3.51
CA VAL A 50 -6.00 6.23 -4.62
C VAL A 50 -7.16 7.15 -4.27
N HIS A 51 -6.83 8.41 -4.05
CA HIS A 51 -7.77 9.50 -3.82
C HIS A 51 -8.17 10.08 -5.17
N SER A 52 -9.45 10.40 -5.34
CA SER A 52 -10.00 10.98 -6.59
C SER A 52 -9.87 10.09 -7.84
N GLY A 53 -9.82 8.77 -7.69
CA GLY A 53 -9.73 7.81 -8.82
C GLY A 53 -11.08 7.40 -9.45
N TYR A 54 -12.15 8.18 -9.27
CA TYR A 54 -13.50 7.75 -9.71
C TYR A 54 -13.63 7.66 -11.24
N GLU A 55 -12.96 8.54 -11.98
CA GLU A 55 -12.88 8.51 -13.44
C GLU A 55 -12.17 7.25 -13.94
N TYR A 56 -11.24 6.71 -13.14
CA TYR A 56 -10.47 5.51 -13.45
C TYR A 56 -11.03 4.25 -12.80
N ARG A 57 -12.31 4.25 -12.38
CA ARG A 57 -12.94 3.14 -11.63
C ARG A 57 -12.81 1.79 -12.34
N GLU A 58 -12.88 1.75 -13.65
CA GLU A 58 -12.79 0.51 -14.44
C GLU A 58 -11.37 -0.04 -14.45
N LEU A 59 -10.38 0.83 -14.65
CA LEU A 59 -8.96 0.49 -14.54
C LEU A 59 -8.63 0.00 -13.13
N LEU A 60 -9.11 0.70 -12.10
CA LEU A 60 -8.87 0.34 -10.70
C LEU A 60 -9.51 -1.00 -10.35
N LYS A 61 -10.76 -1.26 -10.78
CA LYS A 61 -11.39 -2.58 -10.64
C LYS A 61 -10.62 -3.68 -11.36
N SER A 62 -10.18 -3.44 -12.60
CA SER A 62 -9.36 -4.37 -13.38
C SER A 62 -8.01 -4.67 -12.73
N ALA A 63 -7.42 -3.68 -12.05
CA ALA A 63 -6.20 -3.83 -11.26
C ALA A 63 -6.42 -4.50 -9.88
N GLY A 64 -7.68 -4.76 -9.50
CA GLY A 64 -8.05 -5.44 -8.25
C GLY A 64 -8.27 -4.50 -7.06
N PHE A 65 -8.38 -3.19 -7.27
CA PHE A 65 -8.71 -2.25 -6.20
C PHE A 65 -10.15 -2.42 -5.74
N LYS A 66 -10.37 -2.21 -4.44
CA LYS A 66 -11.69 -2.16 -3.82
C LYS A 66 -12.02 -0.72 -3.47
N PHE A 67 -13.26 -0.31 -3.73
CA PHE A 67 -13.72 1.02 -3.34
C PHE A 67 -14.10 1.03 -1.86
N ALA A 68 -13.58 1.99 -1.10
CA ALA A 68 -13.90 2.22 0.29
C ALA A 68 -14.90 3.40 0.39
N PRO A 69 -16.22 3.15 0.41
CA PRO A 69 -17.24 4.19 0.25
C PRO A 69 -17.19 5.25 1.35
N LYS A 70 -16.93 4.85 2.59
CA LYS A 70 -16.86 5.77 3.74
C LYS A 70 -15.68 6.74 3.66
N LYS A 71 -14.58 6.32 3.03
CA LYS A 71 -13.36 7.11 2.82
C LYS A 71 -13.30 7.77 1.44
N LYS A 72 -14.28 7.46 0.57
CA LYS A 72 -14.40 7.93 -0.82
C LYS A 72 -13.12 7.73 -1.64
N CYS A 73 -12.42 6.63 -1.41
CA CYS A 73 -11.15 6.32 -2.06
C CYS A 73 -11.05 4.84 -2.42
N TRP A 74 -10.11 4.50 -3.28
CA TRP A 74 -9.83 3.13 -3.66
C TRP A 74 -8.65 2.60 -2.86
N CYS A 75 -8.73 1.34 -2.42
CA CYS A 75 -7.66 0.67 -1.71
C CYS A 75 -7.28 -0.64 -2.38
N TRP A 76 -5.99 -0.94 -2.34
CA TRP A 76 -5.42 -2.23 -2.72
C TRP A 76 -4.37 -2.63 -1.70
N HIS A 77 -4.32 -3.90 -1.34
CA HIS A 77 -3.30 -4.44 -0.45
C HIS A 77 -2.92 -5.84 -0.92
N TYR A 78 -1.72 -6.26 -0.54
CA TYR A 78 -1.25 -7.62 -0.77
C TYR A 78 -1.25 -8.43 0.54
N GLY A 79 -1.91 -9.58 0.54
CA GLY A 79 -2.00 -10.51 1.67
C GLY A 79 -3.36 -10.50 2.37
N ASP A 80 -3.55 -11.45 3.29
CA ASP A 80 -4.77 -11.59 4.08
C ASP A 80 -4.84 -10.47 5.12
N TYR A 81 -5.63 -9.44 4.83
CA TYR A 81 -6.06 -8.49 5.84
C TYR A 81 -7.37 -8.98 6.44
N VAL A 82 -7.30 -9.44 7.69
CA VAL A 82 -8.48 -9.71 8.50
C VAL A 82 -8.75 -8.48 9.36
N ARG A 83 -9.96 -7.94 9.25
CA ARG A 83 -10.41 -6.85 10.12
C ARG A 83 -10.68 -7.43 11.51
N TYR A 84 -9.76 -7.20 12.46
CA TYR A 84 -9.89 -7.70 13.83
C TYR A 84 -10.77 -6.84 14.75
N HIS A 85 -11.14 -5.62 14.32
CA HIS A 85 -11.93 -4.71 15.14
C HIS A 85 -13.14 -4.19 14.37
N ASP A 86 -14.28 -4.17 15.04
CA ASP A 86 -15.54 -3.62 14.52
C ASP A 86 -15.50 -2.08 14.38
N LYS A 87 -14.60 -1.44 15.14
CA LYS A 87 -14.38 0.00 15.06
C LYS A 87 -13.86 0.41 13.68
N GLU A 88 -14.36 1.54 13.20
CA GLU A 88 -13.92 2.12 11.95
C GLU A 88 -12.64 2.91 12.17
N ILE A 89 -11.53 2.44 11.62
CA ILE A 89 -10.27 3.17 11.65
C ILE A 89 -10.27 4.16 10.47
N THR A 90 -10.07 5.43 10.78
CA THR A 90 -9.96 6.52 9.81
C THR A 90 -8.65 6.41 9.02
N LEU A 91 -8.57 7.06 7.85
CA LEU A 91 -7.30 7.09 7.11
C LEU A 91 -6.18 7.74 7.93
N ASP A 92 -6.50 8.76 8.72
CA ASP A 92 -5.52 9.48 9.53
C ASP A 92 -4.88 8.58 10.59
N GLU A 93 -5.68 7.79 11.29
CA GLU A 93 -5.19 6.81 12.27
C GLU A 93 -4.29 5.74 11.61
N ILE A 94 -4.61 5.30 10.39
CA ILE A 94 -3.78 4.35 9.65
C ILE A 94 -2.44 5.01 9.26
N ARG A 95 -2.46 6.29 8.84
CA ARG A 95 -1.24 7.07 8.53
C ARG A 95 -0.36 7.25 9.77
N GLN A 96 -0.94 7.56 10.93
CA GLN A 96 -0.20 7.68 12.18
C GLN A 96 0.45 6.35 12.59
N LYS A 97 -0.25 5.22 12.38
CA LYS A 97 0.24 3.90 12.79
C LYS A 97 1.36 3.34 11.90
N TYR A 98 1.27 3.52 10.59
CA TYR A 98 2.18 2.87 9.63
C TYR A 98 3.06 3.84 8.84
N GLY A 99 2.82 5.15 8.98
CA GLY A 99 3.41 6.17 8.11
C GLY A 99 2.77 6.17 6.72
N SER A 100 2.74 7.35 6.08
CA SER A 100 2.31 7.46 4.69
C SER A 100 3.39 8.04 3.79
N LYS A 101 3.34 7.60 2.53
CA LYS A 101 4.21 8.09 1.47
C LYS A 101 3.36 8.37 0.24
N LYS A 102 3.29 9.64 -0.15
CA LYS A 102 2.61 10.04 -1.38
C LYS A 102 3.49 9.72 -2.58
N VAL A 103 2.93 9.03 -3.56
CA VAL A 103 3.56 8.74 -4.84
C VAL A 103 2.85 9.64 -5.84
N GLY A 104 3.36 10.85 -5.99
CA GLY A 104 2.57 11.97 -6.51
C GLY A 104 2.15 11.82 -7.98
N SER A 105 1.03 12.48 -8.29
CA SER A 105 0.80 13.20 -9.55
C SER A 105 -0.28 14.27 -9.35
N LYS A 106 0.12 15.36 -8.68
CA LYS A 106 -0.20 16.76 -8.99
C LYS A 106 0.85 17.58 -8.26
N SER A 107 1.76 18.21 -9.00
CA SER A 107 2.34 19.47 -8.56
C SER A 107 1.16 20.42 -8.35
N ARG A 108 0.61 20.46 -7.15
CA ARG A 108 -0.18 21.61 -6.70
C ARG A 108 0.82 22.76 -6.63
N GLN A 109 1.05 23.40 -7.78
CA GLN A 109 1.49 24.78 -7.79
C GLN A 109 0.33 25.53 -7.13
N TYR A 110 0.43 25.76 -5.83
CA TYR A 110 -0.39 26.79 -5.20
C TYR A 110 0.09 28.09 -5.86
N ALA A 111 -0.70 28.62 -6.80
CA ALA A 111 -0.59 30.02 -7.17
C ALA A 111 -0.87 30.80 -5.89
N ILE A 112 0.17 31.38 -5.32
CA ILE A 112 0.08 32.33 -4.22
C ILE A 112 -0.43 33.61 -4.88
N GLY A 113 -1.72 33.87 -4.71
CA GLY A 113 -2.32 35.17 -5.03
C GLY A 113 -2.03 36.18 -3.93
#